data_AF-A0A937DEA6-F1
#
_entry.id   AF-A0A937DEA6-F1
#
_cell.length_a   1.000
_cell.length_b   1.000
_cell.length_c   1.000
_cell.angle_alpha   90.00
_cell.angle_beta   90.00
_cell.angle_gamma   90.00
#
_symmetry.space_group_name_H-M   'P 1'
#
loop_
_entity.id
_entity.type
_entity.pdbx_description
1 polymer ?
#
loop_
_entity_poly.entity_id
_entity_poly.type
_entity_poly.pdbx_seq_one_letter_code
_entity_poly.pdbx_strand_id
1 'polypeptide(L)'
;MTSPTMPDPGAHPQRQPQAQALSAEALAWLAALPSRYQPLATARHHPHIVNRLCELWVTPDALPAYMRELVLSTRPARRSGFAFEVLTELADLWALVEESQQSRP
;
A
#
# COMPACT_ATOMS: atom_id res chain seq x y z
N MET A 1 -53.26 4.69 -19.68
CA MET A 1 -52.43 4.09 -18.62
C MET A 1 -51.13 3.63 -19.26
N THR A 2 -50.09 4.47 -19.26
CA THR A 2 -48.76 4.13 -19.78
C THR A 2 -47.74 4.70 -18.80
N SER A 3 -47.12 3.83 -18.02
CA SER A 3 -46.02 4.18 -17.12
C SER A 3 -44.76 4.46 -17.94
N PRO A 4 -44.01 5.54 -17.69
CA PRO A 4 -42.62 5.62 -18.10
C PRO A 4 -41.75 4.90 -17.04
N THR A 5 -41.14 3.79 -17.44
CA THR A 5 -39.99 3.22 -16.72
C THR A 5 -38.84 4.21 -16.82
N MET A 6 -38.52 4.84 -15.70
CA MET A 6 -37.32 5.64 -15.50
C MET A 6 -36.13 4.67 -15.33
N PRO A 7 -35.03 4.79 -16.09
CA PRO A 7 -33.82 4.04 -15.81
C PRO A 7 -33.20 4.59 -14.52
N ASP A 8 -32.89 3.68 -13.60
CA ASP A 8 -32.22 3.94 -12.33
C ASP A 8 -30.83 4.61 -12.56
N PRO A 9 -30.57 5.84 -12.07
CA PRO A 9 -29.26 6.47 -12.14
C PRO A 9 -28.44 6.09 -10.90
N GLY A 10 -28.17 4.80 -10.73
CA GLY A 10 -27.53 4.27 -9.52
C GLY A 10 -26.38 3.31 -9.78
N ALA A 11 -25.82 3.30 -11.01
CA ALA A 11 -24.55 2.62 -11.26
C ALA A 11 -23.41 3.44 -10.65
N HIS A 12 -23.29 3.46 -9.32
CA HIS A 12 -21.99 3.69 -8.71
C HIS A 12 -21.11 2.53 -9.17
N PRO A 13 -20.04 2.75 -9.96
CA PRO A 13 -19.03 1.73 -10.09
C PRO A 13 -18.47 1.57 -8.69
N GLN A 14 -18.98 0.58 -7.97
CA GLN A 14 -18.37 0.05 -6.78
C GLN A 14 -16.96 -0.29 -7.25
N ARG A 15 -15.99 0.60 -6.94
CA ARG A 15 -14.57 0.33 -7.12
C ARG A 15 -14.31 -0.87 -6.24
N GLN A 16 -14.57 -2.05 -6.80
CA GLN A 16 -14.07 -3.30 -6.26
C GLN A 16 -12.59 -3.01 -6.04
N PRO A 17 -12.04 -3.29 -4.84
CA PRO A 17 -10.61 -3.30 -4.69
C PRO A 17 -10.15 -4.43 -5.59
N GLN A 18 -9.92 -4.10 -6.86
CA GLN A 18 -9.23 -4.97 -7.78
C GLN A 18 -7.96 -5.28 -7.01
N ALA A 19 -7.80 -6.54 -6.63
CA ALA A 19 -6.57 -7.01 -6.01
C ALA A 19 -5.50 -6.78 -7.08
N GLN A 20 -4.96 -5.57 -7.10
CA GLN A 20 -4.01 -5.14 -8.10
C GLN A 20 -2.82 -6.06 -7.91
N ALA A 21 -2.51 -6.86 -8.92
CA ALA A 21 -1.30 -7.66 -8.88
C ALA A 21 -0.09 -6.74 -8.67
N LEU A 22 1.00 -7.29 -8.14
CA LEU A 22 2.26 -6.57 -8.10
C LEU A 22 2.66 -6.18 -9.53
N SER A 23 3.07 -4.93 -9.71
CA SER A 23 3.65 -4.51 -10.99
C SER A 23 5.01 -5.15 -11.19
N ALA A 24 5.49 -5.17 -12.45
CA ALA A 24 6.81 -5.68 -12.76
C ALA A 24 7.92 -4.85 -12.06
N GLU A 25 7.72 -3.54 -11.98
CA GLU A 25 8.60 -2.63 -11.26
C GLU A 25 8.63 -2.93 -9.77
N ALA A 26 7.47 -3.18 -9.15
CA ALA A 26 7.38 -3.51 -7.73
C ALA A 26 8.03 -4.87 -7.42
N LEU A 27 7.91 -5.85 -8.32
CA LEU A 27 8.60 -7.14 -8.20
C LEU A 27 10.12 -6.98 -8.28
N ALA A 28 10.62 -6.20 -9.23
CA ALA A 28 12.04 -5.93 -9.37
C ALA A 28 12.58 -5.14 -8.15
N TRP A 29 11.82 -4.16 -7.67
CA TRP A 29 12.13 -3.39 -6.46
C TRP A 29 12.18 -4.29 -5.22
N LEU A 30 11.19 -5.15 -5.02
CA LEU A 30 11.19 -6.14 -3.94
C LEU A 30 12.45 -7.02 -3.97
N ALA A 31 12.83 -7.54 -5.14
CA ALA A 31 14.01 -8.38 -5.29
C ALA A 31 15.33 -7.63 -5.03
N ALA A 32 15.36 -6.31 -5.20
CA ALA A 32 16.53 -5.48 -4.96
C ALA A 32 16.72 -5.12 -3.47
N LEU A 33 15.67 -5.22 -2.65
CA LEU A 33 15.78 -4.96 -1.22
C LEU A 33 16.54 -6.10 -0.52
N PRO A 34 17.35 -5.79 0.51
CA PRO A 34 17.93 -6.82 1.37
C PRO A 34 16.82 -7.70 1.97
N SER A 35 17.07 -9.00 2.11
CA SER A 35 16.05 -9.99 2.48
C SER A 35 15.27 -9.63 3.75
N ARG A 36 15.93 -8.96 4.72
CA ARG A 36 15.32 -8.52 5.99
C ARG A 36 14.29 -7.40 5.84
N TYR A 37 14.29 -6.70 4.70
CA TYR A 37 13.44 -5.55 4.43
C TYR A 37 12.43 -5.81 3.31
N GLN A 38 12.31 -7.03 2.83
CA GLN A 38 11.34 -7.38 1.78
C GLN A 38 9.95 -7.53 2.40
N PRO A 39 8.97 -6.68 2.07
CA PRO A 39 7.62 -6.78 2.64
C PRO A 39 6.79 -7.87 1.91
N LEU A 40 7.13 -9.14 2.13
CA LEU A 40 6.55 -10.29 1.43
C LEU A 40 5.10 -10.60 1.85
N ALA A 41 4.76 -10.53 3.14
CA ALA A 41 3.40 -10.65 3.63
C ALA A 41 2.55 -9.49 3.11
N THR A 42 3.10 -8.27 3.11
CA THR A 42 2.45 -7.10 2.52
C THR A 42 2.22 -7.29 1.02
N ALA A 43 3.17 -7.86 0.29
CA ALA A 43 3.03 -8.17 -1.13
C ALA A 43 1.94 -9.20 -1.39
N ARG A 44 1.80 -10.20 -0.53
CA ARG A 44 0.79 -11.27 -0.62
C ARG A 44 -0.62 -10.78 -0.28
N HIS A 45 -0.75 -9.99 0.78
CA HIS A 45 -2.06 -9.57 1.32
C HIS A 45 -2.53 -8.21 0.79
N HIS A 46 -1.59 -7.34 0.47
CA HIS A 46 -1.82 -5.94 0.08
C HIS A 46 -0.87 -5.48 -1.05
N PRO A 47 -0.90 -6.14 -2.23
CA PRO A 47 0.03 -5.83 -3.33
C PRO A 47 -0.01 -4.38 -3.81
N HIS A 48 -1.17 -3.71 -3.73
CA HIS A 48 -1.32 -2.29 -4.03
C HIS A 48 -0.49 -1.37 -3.10
N ILE A 49 -0.26 -1.78 -1.85
CA ILE A 49 0.62 -1.04 -0.93
C ILE A 49 2.04 -1.12 -1.45
N VAL A 50 2.51 -2.33 -1.78
CA VAL A 50 3.87 -2.54 -2.31
C VAL A 50 4.09 -1.79 -3.62
N ASN A 51 3.13 -1.81 -4.54
CA ASN A 51 3.20 -1.00 -5.77
C ASN A 51 3.37 0.49 -5.43
N ARG A 52 2.56 0.99 -4.49
CA ARG A 52 2.64 2.39 -4.06
C ARG A 52 3.96 2.72 -3.37
N LEU A 53 4.52 1.79 -2.60
CA LEU A 53 5.83 1.94 -1.99
C LEU A 53 6.93 2.04 -3.03
N CYS A 54 6.90 1.17 -4.03
CA CYS A 54 7.85 1.23 -5.15
C CYS A 54 7.80 2.60 -5.85
N GLU A 55 6.60 3.12 -6.14
CA GLU A 55 6.43 4.45 -6.74
C GLU A 55 7.01 5.57 -5.86
N LEU A 56 6.76 5.51 -4.55
CA LEU A 56 7.18 6.54 -3.60
C LEU A 56 8.63 6.38 -3.15
N TRP A 57 9.28 5.24 -3.39
CA TRP A 57 10.63 4.93 -2.92
C TRP A 57 11.67 5.96 -3.38
N VAL A 58 11.46 6.52 -4.58
CA VAL A 58 12.33 7.56 -5.17
C VAL A 58 11.91 8.99 -4.78
N THR A 59 10.83 9.15 -4.02
CA THR A 59 10.25 10.44 -3.63
C THR A 59 10.44 10.68 -2.13
N PRO A 60 11.56 11.28 -1.69
CA PRO A 60 11.92 11.38 -0.28
C PRO A 60 10.93 12.18 0.56
N ASP A 61 10.18 13.11 -0.04
CA ASP A 61 9.19 13.93 0.68
C ASP A 61 7.85 13.21 0.89
N ALA A 62 7.48 12.29 0.01
CA ALA A 62 6.17 11.65 0.00
C ALA A 62 6.16 10.30 0.74
N LEU A 63 7.29 9.58 0.72
CA LEU A 63 7.42 8.29 1.39
C LEU A 63 7.19 8.36 2.93
N PRO A 64 7.73 9.35 3.67
CA PRO A 64 7.53 9.46 5.11
C PRO A 64 6.06 9.67 5.52
N ALA A 65 5.34 10.51 4.79
CA ALA A 65 3.94 10.77 5.05
C ALA A 65 3.11 9.50 4.85
N TYR A 66 3.35 8.79 3.74
CA TYR A 66 2.65 7.55 3.43
C TYR A 66 2.95 6.42 4.43
N MET A 67 4.21 6.26 4.82
CA MET A 67 4.64 5.29 5.84
C MET A 67 3.97 5.54 7.19
N ARG A 68 3.93 6.81 7.63
CA ARG A 68 3.21 7.19 8.84
C ARG A 68 1.74 6.84 8.76
N GLU A 69 1.05 7.10 7.64
CA GLU A 69 -0.35 6.74 7.48
C GLU A 69 -0.61 5.23 7.54
N LEU A 70 0.32 4.42 7.02
CA LEU A 70 0.23 2.96 7.05
C LEU A 70 0.46 2.40 8.47
N VAL A 71 1.49 2.88 9.17
CA VAL A 71 1.82 2.41 10.53
C VAL A 71 0.84 2.95 11.57
N LEU A 72 0.45 4.22 11.46
CA LEU A 72 -0.52 4.87 12.35
C LEU A 72 -1.97 4.53 12.01
N SER A 73 -2.23 3.65 11.03
CA SER A 73 -3.56 3.41 10.46
C SER A 73 -4.60 3.08 11.52
N THR A 74 -5.21 4.14 12.04
CA THR A 74 -6.39 4.19 12.88
C THR A 74 -7.58 4.15 11.93
N ARG A 75 -7.73 3.06 11.18
CA ARG A 75 -8.92 2.91 10.33
C ARG A 75 -10.16 2.74 11.23
N PRO A 76 -11.28 3.41 10.91
CA PRO A 76 -12.53 3.21 11.64
C PRO A 76 -12.94 1.74 11.57
N ALA A 77 -13.58 1.26 12.64
CA ALA A 77 -13.84 -0.14 13.06
C ALA A 77 -14.47 -1.14 12.04
N ARG A 78 -14.61 -0.77 10.76
CA ARG A 78 -15.19 -1.56 9.68
C ARG A 78 -14.17 -2.25 8.76
N ARG A 79 -12.88 -1.92 8.82
CA ARG A 79 -11.81 -2.70 8.15
C ARG A 79 -10.86 -3.23 9.21
N SER A 80 -10.67 -4.56 9.26
CA SER A 80 -9.61 -5.17 10.06
C SER A 80 -8.29 -4.47 9.77
N GLY A 81 -7.56 -4.10 10.82
CA GLY A 81 -6.22 -3.55 10.70
C GLY A 81 -5.26 -4.53 10.01
N PHE A 82 -3.99 -4.16 9.91
CA PHE A 82 -2.98 -5.05 9.37
C PHE A 82 -2.70 -6.22 10.32
N ALA A 83 -2.37 -7.38 9.74
CA ALA A 83 -1.77 -8.47 10.49
C ALA A 83 -0.43 -8.02 11.09
N PHE A 84 -0.03 -8.63 12.20
CA PHE A 84 1.23 -8.28 12.87
C PHE A 84 2.44 -8.36 11.94
N GLU A 85 2.53 -9.41 11.12
CA GLU A 85 3.60 -9.59 10.12
C GLU A 85 3.69 -8.43 9.13
N VAL A 86 2.55 -7.90 8.67
CA VAL A 86 2.51 -6.74 7.76
C VAL A 86 3.01 -5.48 8.48
N LEU A 87 2.64 -5.29 9.75
CA LEU A 87 3.13 -4.15 10.52
C LEU A 87 4.65 -4.23 10.78
N THR A 88 5.17 -5.41 11.09
CA THR A 88 6.60 -5.64 11.27
C THR A 88 7.38 -5.34 9.99
N GLU A 89 6.95 -5.88 8.85
CA GLU A 89 7.60 -5.62 7.57
C GLU A 89 7.63 -4.13 7.21
N LEU A 90 6.52 -3.42 7.44
CA LEU A 90 6.44 -1.98 7.18
C LEU A 90 7.35 -1.17 8.13
N ALA A 91 7.47 -1.59 9.40
CA ALA A 91 8.37 -0.96 10.36
C ALA A 91 9.84 -1.21 10.02
N ASP A 92 10.21 -2.43 9.63
CA ASP A 92 11.57 -2.77 9.21
C ASP A 92 11.95 -1.96 7.96
N LEU A 93 11.06 -1.91 6.96
CA LEU A 93 11.29 -1.11 5.76
C LEU A 93 11.45 0.39 6.09
N TRP A 94 10.71 0.90 7.06
CA TRP A 94 10.84 2.29 7.52
C TRP A 94 12.21 2.55 8.17
N ALA A 95 12.70 1.63 9.00
CA ALA A 95 14.03 1.74 9.61
C ALA A 95 15.14 1.82 8.55
N LEU A 96 15.05 1.03 7.46
CA LEU A 96 15.98 1.13 6.33
C LEU A 96 16.01 2.54 5.72
N VAL A 97 14.84 3.16 5.54
CA VAL A 97 14.74 4.52 4.99
C VAL A 97 15.40 5.51 5.95
N GLU A 98 15.13 5.43 7.25
CA GLU A 98 15.73 6.32 8.25
C GLU A 98 17.27 6.18 8.31
N GLU A 99 17.78 4.96 8.29
CA GLU A 99 19.23 4.66 8.23
C GLU A 99 19.88 5.30 6.98
N SER A 100 19.20 5.23 5.82
CA SER A 100 19.69 5.79 4.56
C SER A 100 19.72 7.32 4.56
N GLN A 101 18.79 7.97 5.26
CA GLN A 101 18.72 9.43 5.35
C GLN A 101 19.74 10.00 6.35
N GLN A 102 20.05 9.29 7.43
CA GLN A 102 21.04 9.69 8.43
C GLN A 102 22.48 9.60 7.93
N SER A 103 22.73 8.78 6.92
CA SER A 103 24.07 8.60 6.32
C SER A 103 24.40 9.62 5.22
N ARG A 104 23.54 10.62 4.99
CA ARG A 104 23.77 11.68 3.99
C ARG A 104 24.49 12.87 4.66
N PRO A 105 25.70 13.23 4.23
CA PRO A 105 26.50 14.32 4.83
C PRO A 105 25.91 15.71 4.60
#